data_AF-A0A7W0ENP1-F1
#
_entry.id   AF-A0A7W0ENP1-F1
#
_cell.length_a   1.000
_cell.length_b   1.000
_cell.length_c   1.000
_cell.angle_alpha   90.00
_cell.angle_beta   90.00
_cell.angle_gamma   90.00
#
_symmetry.space_group_name_H-M   'P 1'
#
loop_
_entity.id
_entity.type
_entity.pdbx_description
1 polymer ?
#
loop_
_entity_poly.entity_id
_entity_poly.type
_entity_poly.pdbx_seq_one_letter_code
_entity_poly.pdbx_strand_id
1 'polypeptide(L)'
;VDHGVKSIRQGSGPCFFEFATYRWREHCGPNFDNDIGYRTEEEYLAWKERDPLKLLESQLLGQGIICRDDIEEMELNIQQEVDQAFDFAEKSPFPDTEEAFTGLYRQ
;
A
#
# COMPACT_ATOMS: atom_id res chain seq x y z
N VAL A 1 -1.44 16.94 7.04
CA VAL A 1 -0.69 16.87 5.76
C VAL A 1 -1.00 18.08 4.89
N ASP A 2 -2.26 18.29 4.51
CA ASP A 2 -2.69 19.38 3.61
C ASP A 2 -2.20 20.77 3.99
N HIS A 3 -2.25 21.09 5.29
CA HIS A 3 -1.72 22.35 5.80
C HIS A 3 -0.23 22.54 5.46
N GLY A 4 0.60 21.51 5.68
CA GLY A 4 2.02 21.61 5.38
C GLY A 4 2.32 21.51 3.88
N VAL A 5 1.54 20.76 3.09
CA VAL A 5 1.62 20.81 1.61
C VAL A 5 1.35 22.22 1.10
N LYS A 6 0.32 22.89 1.63
CA LYS A 6 -0.01 24.28 1.31
C LYS A 6 1.13 25.22 1.70
N SER A 7 1.67 25.05 2.90
CA SER A 7 2.81 25.83 3.41
C SER A 7 4.06 25.72 2.52
N ILE A 8 4.42 24.50 2.12
CA ILE A 8 5.53 24.24 1.19
C ILE A 8 5.30 24.95 -0.15
N ARG A 9 4.08 24.84 -0.72
CA ARG A 9 3.71 25.52 -1.98
C ARG A 9 3.74 27.03 -1.88
N GLN A 10 3.62 27.59 -0.67
CA GLN A 10 3.70 29.02 -0.39
C GLN A 10 5.13 29.51 -0.11
N GLY A 11 6.13 28.62 -0.18
CA GLY A 11 7.54 28.97 -0.01
C GLY A 11 8.02 28.98 1.43
N SER A 12 7.26 28.40 2.37
CA SER A 12 7.63 28.35 3.79
C SER A 12 8.71 27.32 4.14
N GLY A 13 9.29 26.66 3.13
CA GLY A 13 10.30 25.60 3.30
C GLY A 13 9.70 24.22 3.54
N PRO A 14 10.55 23.18 3.70
CA PRO A 14 10.12 21.80 3.86
C PRO A 14 9.43 21.54 5.20
N CYS A 15 8.61 20.49 5.26
CA CYS A 15 7.99 19.99 6.49
C CYS A 15 8.36 18.52 6.70
N PHE A 16 8.52 18.13 7.96
CA PHE A 16 8.67 16.73 8.34
C PHE A 16 7.35 16.20 8.91
N PHE A 17 6.92 15.02 8.45
CA PHE A 17 5.74 14.32 8.96
C PHE A 17 6.15 12.92 9.41
N GLU A 18 5.77 12.57 10.63
CA GLU A 18 5.91 11.21 11.15
C GLU A 18 4.53 10.56 11.22
N PHE A 19 4.41 9.38 10.62
CA PHE A 19 3.21 8.57 10.68
C PHE A 19 3.54 7.27 11.40
N ALA A 20 3.00 7.10 12.61
CA ALA A 20 3.12 5.86 13.33
C ALA A 20 2.26 4.79 12.65
N THR A 21 2.89 3.80 12.05
CA THR A 21 2.26 2.67 11.35
C THR A 21 2.94 1.37 11.75
N TYR A 22 2.39 0.24 11.28
CA TYR A 22 2.88 -1.08 11.62
C TYR A 22 2.87 -2.01 10.42
N ARG A 23 3.98 -2.73 10.21
CA ARG A 23 4.12 -3.73 9.15
C ARG A 23 3.67 -5.09 9.66
N TRP A 24 2.57 -5.62 9.13
CA TRP A 24 2.05 -6.92 9.55
C TRP A 24 2.86 -8.10 9.03
N ARG A 25 3.27 -8.07 7.76
CA ARG A 25 4.05 -9.14 7.14
C ARG A 25 5.53 -9.04 7.53
N GLU A 26 6.29 -10.04 7.12
CA GLU A 26 7.74 -10.09 7.28
C GLU A 26 8.46 -8.94 6.57
N HIS A 27 9.75 -8.77 6.85
CA HIS A 27 10.52 -7.67 6.26
C HIS A 27 10.62 -7.76 4.74
N CYS A 28 10.81 -8.98 4.24
CA CYS A 28 10.91 -9.28 2.82
C CYS A 28 10.11 -10.54 2.53
N GLY A 29 9.00 -10.42 1.83
CA GLY A 29 8.18 -11.56 1.41
C GLY A 29 6.73 -11.50 1.91
N PRO A 30 5.92 -12.49 1.52
CA PRO A 30 4.49 -12.50 1.79
C PRO A 30 4.12 -13.13 3.15
N ASN A 31 5.07 -13.66 3.92
CA ASN A 31 4.77 -14.40 5.15
C ASN A 31 4.61 -13.48 6.37
N PHE A 32 4.24 -14.08 7.50
CA PHE A 32 4.35 -13.47 8.82
C PHE A 32 5.61 -13.98 9.50
N ASP A 33 6.16 -13.19 10.42
CA ASP A 33 7.39 -13.47 11.15
C ASP A 33 7.26 -13.01 12.63
N ASN A 34 6.05 -13.14 13.19
CA ASN A 34 5.78 -12.88 14.60
C ASN A 34 6.47 -13.92 15.51
N ASP A 35 6.80 -15.09 14.96
CA ASP A 35 7.35 -16.26 15.66
C ASP A 35 8.88 -16.28 15.73
N ILE A 36 9.57 -15.44 14.94
CA ILE A 36 11.05 -15.44 14.88
C ILE A 36 11.72 -14.64 16.02
N GLY A 37 10.93 -14.04 16.91
CA GLY A 37 11.39 -13.58 18.23
C GLY A 37 11.86 -12.13 18.33
N TYR A 38 11.72 -11.30 17.28
CA TYR A 38 12.04 -9.86 17.37
C TYR A 38 10.84 -8.98 17.71
N ARG A 39 9.62 -9.53 17.69
CA ARG A 39 8.36 -8.89 18.08
C ARG A 39 7.45 -9.91 18.75
N THR A 40 6.44 -9.45 19.47
CA THR A 40 5.45 -10.34 20.08
C THR A 40 4.14 -10.38 19.30
N GLU A 41 3.38 -11.46 19.46
CA GLU A 41 2.05 -11.58 18.86
C GLU A 41 1.09 -10.52 19.46
N GLU A 42 1.22 -10.19 20.74
CA GLU A 42 0.41 -9.17 21.41
C GLU A 42 0.63 -7.78 20.80
N GLU A 43 1.88 -7.44 20.46
CA GLU A 43 2.21 -6.19 19.76
C GLU A 43 1.52 -6.16 18.39
N TYR A 44 1.66 -7.24 17.60
CA TYR A 44 1.02 -7.35 16.29
C TYR A 44 -0.51 -7.20 16.39
N LEU A 45 -1.15 -7.92 17.31
CA LEU A 45 -2.60 -7.87 17.50
C LEU A 45 -3.07 -6.48 17.92
N ALA A 46 -2.35 -5.80 18.83
CA ALA A 46 -2.69 -4.45 19.26
C ALA A 46 -2.65 -3.44 18.10
N TRP A 47 -1.74 -3.62 17.13
CA TRP A 47 -1.68 -2.82 15.92
C TRP A 47 -2.69 -3.24 14.86
N LYS A 48 -3.05 -4.53 14.79
CA LYS A 48 -4.07 -5.04 13.87
C LYS A 48 -5.47 -4.48 14.18
N GLU A 49 -5.79 -4.28 15.47
CA GLU A 49 -7.04 -3.60 15.88
C GLU A 49 -7.10 -2.13 15.43
N ARG A 50 -5.97 -1.55 15.01
CA ARG A 50 -5.86 -0.18 14.48
C ARG A 50 -5.81 -0.14 12.96
N ASP A 51 -6.24 -1.21 12.30
CA ASP A 51 -6.30 -1.29 10.84
C ASP A 51 -7.07 -0.08 10.26
N PRO A 52 -6.38 0.83 9.53
CA PRO A 52 -7.01 2.03 9.01
C PRO A 52 -8.11 1.71 7.97
N LEU A 53 -8.02 0.58 7.25
CA LEU A 53 -9.02 0.19 6.27
C LEU A 53 -10.32 -0.22 6.96
N LYS A 54 -10.25 -1.08 7.98
CA LYS A 54 -11.44 -1.48 8.75
C LYS A 54 -12.09 -0.31 9.48
N LEU A 55 -11.28 0.57 10.06
CA LEU A 55 -11.78 1.77 10.74
C LEU A 55 -12.51 2.70 9.76
N LEU A 56 -11.94 2.91 8.58
CA LEU A 56 -12.55 3.74 7.54
C LEU A 56 -13.83 3.09 6.97
N GLU A 57 -13.80 1.80 6.66
CA GLU A 57 -14.96 1.04 6.18
C GLU A 57 -16.14 1.17 7.14
N SER A 58 -15.91 0.89 8.43
CA SER A 58 -16.92 1.02 9.48
C SER A 58 -17.49 2.43 9.57
N GLN A 59 -16.63 3.45 9.47
CA GLN A 59 -17.06 4.85 9.49
C GLN A 59 -17.95 5.20 8.28
N LEU A 60 -17.56 4.79 7.07
CA LEU A 60 -18.29 5.11 5.85
C LEU A 60 -19.63 4.38 5.77
N LEU A 61 -19.68 3.10 6.18
CA LEU A 61 -20.92 2.33 6.32
C LEU A 61 -21.86 2.96 7.36
N GLY A 62 -21.32 3.33 8.53
CA GLY A 62 -22.09 3.97 9.60
C GLY A 62 -22.66 5.35 9.20
N GLN A 63 -22.02 6.04 8.26
CA GLN A 63 -22.49 7.30 7.69
C GLN A 63 -23.42 7.11 6.48
N GLY A 64 -23.59 5.88 5.99
CA GLY A 64 -24.37 5.58 4.79
C GLY A 64 -23.78 6.17 3.50
N ILE A 65 -22.46 6.44 3.49
CA ILE A 65 -21.75 6.95 2.30
C ILE A 65 -21.52 5.83 1.29
N ILE A 66 -21.29 4.62 1.79
CA ILE A 66 -21.19 3.39 1.00
C ILE A 66 -22.08 2.32 1.64
N CYS A 67 -22.39 1.27 0.89
CA CYS A 67 -23.02 0.05 1.35
C CYS A 67 -22.10 -1.16 1.13
N ARG A 68 -22.56 -2.35 1.53
CA ARG A 68 -21.77 -3.57 1.38
C ARG A 68 -21.53 -3.92 -0.10
N ASP A 69 -22.53 -3.73 -0.94
CA ASP A 69 -22.45 -4.02 -2.37
C ASP A 69 -21.38 -3.16 -3.05
N ASP A 70 -21.23 -1.88 -2.65
CA ASP A 70 -20.17 -1.01 -3.17
C ASP A 70 -18.76 -1.56 -2.85
N ILE A 71 -18.58 -2.13 -1.66
CA ILE A 71 -17.30 -2.73 -1.25
C ILE A 71 -17.00 -3.97 -2.08
N GLU A 72 -18.00 -4.84 -2.26
CA GLU A 72 -17.86 -6.07 -3.05
C GLU A 72 -17.57 -5.76 -4.52
N GLU A 73 -18.19 -4.73 -5.09
CA GLU A 73 -17.90 -4.25 -6.44
C GLU A 73 -16.45 -3.73 -6.54
N MET A 74 -15.99 -2.93 -5.57
CA MET A 74 -14.60 -2.47 -5.53
C MET A 74 -13.60 -3.63 -5.44
N GLU A 75 -13.83 -4.60 -4.57
CA GLU A 75 -12.98 -5.79 -4.42
C GLU A 75 -12.91 -6.59 -5.73
N LEU A 76 -14.04 -6.79 -6.41
CA LEU A 76 -14.10 -7.48 -7.70
C LEU A 76 -13.30 -6.73 -8.77
N ASN A 77 -13.48 -5.42 -8.88
CA ASN A 77 -12.79 -4.61 -9.88
C ASN A 77 -11.27 -4.62 -9.64
N ILE A 78 -10.83 -4.47 -8.38
CA ILE A 78 -9.42 -4.53 -8.00
C ILE A 78 -8.83 -5.91 -8.33
N GLN A 79 -9.56 -7.00 -8.04
CA GLN A 79 -9.08 -8.35 -8.36
C GLN A 79 -8.90 -8.53 -9.88
N GLN A 80 -9.85 -8.03 -10.68
CA GLN A 80 -9.73 -8.08 -12.14
C GLN A 80 -8.53 -7.28 -12.66
N GLU A 81 -8.28 -6.09 -12.11
CA GLU A 81 -7.10 -5.29 -12.47
C GLU A 81 -5.79 -6.00 -12.12
N VAL A 82 -5.72 -6.62 -10.94
CA VAL A 82 -4.56 -7.41 -10.50
C VAL A 82 -4.34 -8.60 -11.44
N ASP A 83 -5.38 -9.38 -11.73
CA ASP A 83 -5.30 -10.55 -12.60
C ASP A 83 -4.82 -10.16 -14.01
N GLN A 84 -5.34 -9.06 -14.56
CA GLN A 84 -4.91 -8.52 -15.86
C GLN A 84 -3.44 -8.09 -15.84
N ALA A 85 -2.96 -7.49 -14.75
CA ALA A 85 -1.58 -7.09 -14.60
C ALA A 85 -0.62 -8.30 -14.53
N PHE A 86 -1.02 -9.36 -13.81
CA PHE A 86 -0.28 -10.62 -13.79
C PHE A 86 -0.23 -11.27 -15.17
N ASP A 87 -1.38 -11.38 -15.83
CA ASP A 87 -1.48 -11.92 -17.19
C ASP A 87 -0.57 -11.17 -18.18
N PHE A 88 -0.57 -9.84 -18.11
CA PHE A 88 0.30 -9.00 -18.93
C PHE A 88 1.78 -9.26 -18.63
N ALA A 89 2.17 -9.32 -17.35
CA ALA A 89 3.54 -9.55 -16.95
C ALA A 89 4.06 -10.93 -17.37
N GLU A 90 3.26 -11.99 -17.21
CA GLU A 90 3.63 -13.35 -17.57
C GLU A 90 3.72 -13.57 -19.09
N LYS A 91 2.87 -12.90 -19.86
CA LYS A 91 2.85 -12.98 -21.33
C LYS A 91 3.87 -12.05 -22.00
N SER A 92 4.45 -11.10 -21.24
CA SER A 92 5.44 -10.18 -21.76
C SER A 92 6.74 -10.91 -22.10
N PRO A 93 7.34 -10.67 -23.28
CA PRO A 93 8.63 -11.25 -23.60
C PRO A 93 9.70 -10.71 -22.65
N PHE A 94 10.76 -11.49 -22.44
CA PHE A 94 11.97 -10.97 -21.83
C PHE A 94 12.54 -9.83 -22.68
N PRO A 95 13.16 -8.80 -22.06
CA PRO A 95 13.81 -7.73 -22.79
C PRO A 95 15.01 -8.26 -23.60
N ASP A 96 15.40 -7.55 -24.65
CA ASP A 96 16.66 -7.86 -25.33
C ASP A 96 17.82 -7.64 -24.35
N THR A 97 18.83 -8.51 -24.41
CA THR A 97 20.08 -8.38 -23.65
C THR A 97 20.75 -7.01 -23.83
N GLU A 98 20.65 -6.40 -25.02
CA GLU A 98 21.21 -5.07 -25.27
C GLU A 98 20.50 -3.95 -24.47
N GLU A 99 19.23 -4.15 -24.10
CA GLU A 99 18.49 -3.18 -23.28
C GLU A 99 19.10 -3.02 -21.89
N ALA A 100 19.86 -4.01 -21.40
CA ALA A 100 20.57 -3.93 -20.12
C ALA A 100 21.56 -2.75 -20.05
N PHE A 101 22.02 -2.24 -21.19
CA PHE A 101 22.94 -1.10 -21.28
C PHE A 101 22.22 0.25 -21.53
N THR A 102 20.91 0.24 -21.73
CA THR A 102 20.13 1.45 -21.97
C THR A 102 20.05 2.30 -20.70
N GLY A 103 20.29 3.61 -20.82
CA GLY A 103 20.25 4.55 -19.69
C GLY A 103 21.52 4.58 -18.82
N LEU A 104 22.56 3.81 -19.18
CA LEU A 104 23.84 3.83 -18.47
C LEU A 104 24.56 5.19 -18.60
N TYR A 105 24.46 5.81 -19.77
CA TYR A 105 24.95 7.16 -20.04
C TYR A 105 23.86 7.97 -20.75
N ARG A 106 23.93 9.29 -20.60
CA ARG A 106 23.11 10.22 -21.39
C ARG A 106 23.52 10.12 -22.86
N GLN A 107 22.55 9.87 -23.74
CA GLN A 107 22.74 9.94 -25.20
C GLN A 107 22.96 11.38 -25.66
#